data_AF-A0A7Y5L104-F1
#
_entry.id   AF-A0A7Y5L104-F1
#
_cell.length_a   1.000
_cell.length_b   1.000
_cell.length_c   1.000
_cell.angle_alpha   90.00
_cell.angle_beta   90.00
_cell.angle_gamma   90.00
#
_symmetry.space_group_name_H-M   'P 1'
#
loop_
_entity.id
_entity.type
_entity.pdbx_description
1 polymer ?
#
loop_
_entity_poly.entity_id
_entity_poly.type
_entity_poly.pdbx_seq_one_letter_code
_entity_poly.pdbx_strand_id
1 'polypeptide(L)'
;MISLTFDRSTWRAGYGVSFVLTLLASCTLVGERITQGELSVAWLCSALLTFVAIVCVQSIDRSPTSPAASARSKGRVVAAHALGAASAIAVVHVAVALKSRLAGGALVERPSQIVNDLVLVGAILGLVWSLRAANPLVRLGLPAISLGAVTLYFATARFWHLDPFPGFAVQRFVVQQALVTAGALLVFDVFRPARA
;
A
#
# COMPACT_ATOMS: atom_id res chain seq x y z
N MET A 1 19.35 27.69 20.44
CA MET A 1 19.91 26.49 19.76
C MET A 1 18.92 25.35 19.96
N ILE A 2 17.95 25.18 19.05
CA ILE A 2 16.91 24.14 19.18
C ILE A 2 17.56 22.81 18.80
N SER A 3 17.87 22.00 19.81
CA SER A 3 18.32 20.62 19.62
C SER A 3 17.21 19.85 18.89
N LEU A 4 17.39 19.68 17.58
CA LEU A 4 16.60 18.79 16.74
C LEU A 4 17.07 17.36 17.00
N THR A 5 16.84 16.84 18.21
CA THR A 5 16.89 15.40 18.46
C THR A 5 15.73 14.76 17.70
N PHE A 6 15.98 14.55 16.41
CA PHE A 6 15.11 13.77 15.56
C PHE A 6 15.02 12.37 16.13
N ASP A 7 13.81 11.96 16.45
CA ASP A 7 13.53 10.66 17.01
C ASP A 7 13.72 9.58 15.93
N ARG A 8 14.91 8.98 15.91
CA ARG A 8 15.27 7.86 15.02
C ARG A 8 14.25 6.73 15.09
N SER A 9 13.54 6.58 16.21
CA SER A 9 12.49 5.57 16.37
C SER A 9 11.31 5.83 15.43
N THR A 10 10.86 7.08 15.29
CA THR A 10 9.73 7.45 14.40
C THR A 10 10.06 7.18 12.93
N TRP A 11 11.29 7.48 12.51
CA TRP A 11 11.75 7.16 11.15
C TRP A 11 11.78 5.66 10.89
N ARG A 12 12.38 4.90 11.82
CA ARG A 12 12.47 3.44 11.71
C ARG A 12 11.09 2.80 11.69
N ALA A 13 10.15 3.30 12.50
CA ALA A 13 8.77 2.85 12.51
C ALA A 13 8.08 3.15 11.18
N GLY A 14 8.16 4.38 10.66
CA GLY A 14 7.58 4.74 9.36
C GLY A 14 8.13 3.90 8.20
N TYR A 15 9.46 3.73 8.16
CA TYR A 15 10.12 2.84 7.20
C TYR A 15 9.65 1.40 7.35
N GLY A 16 9.70 0.83 8.56
CA GLY A 16 9.39 -0.58 8.81
C GLY A 16 7.93 -0.92 8.54
N VAL A 17 7.00 -0.05 8.95
CA VAL A 17 5.56 -0.22 8.70
C VAL A 17 5.27 -0.19 7.20
N SER A 18 5.79 0.80 6.47
CA SER A 18 5.63 0.84 5.01
C SER A 18 6.30 -0.34 4.33
N PHE A 19 7.51 -0.73 4.76
CA PHE A 19 8.20 -1.88 4.20
C PHE A 19 7.38 -3.16 4.33
N VAL A 20 6.87 -3.48 5.52
CA VAL A 20 6.09 -4.70 5.75
C VAL A 20 4.77 -4.68 4.97
N LEU A 21 4.04 -3.56 5.01
CA LEU A 21 2.78 -3.41 4.28
C LEU A 21 3.00 -3.56 2.77
N THR A 22 4.00 -2.87 2.23
CA THR A 22 4.31 -2.91 0.80
C THR A 22 4.84 -4.27 0.38
N LEU A 23 5.69 -4.90 1.19
CA LEU A 23 6.19 -6.25 0.92
C LEU A 23 5.02 -7.23 0.78
N LEU A 24 4.09 -7.19 1.73
CA LEU A 24 2.90 -8.03 1.68
C LEU A 24 2.03 -7.71 0.45
N ALA A 25 1.73 -6.44 0.19
CA ALA A 25 0.94 -6.01 -0.97
C ALA A 25 1.56 -6.52 -2.29
N SER A 26 2.86 -6.32 -2.47
CA SER A 26 3.60 -6.81 -3.64
C SER A 26 3.59 -8.34 -3.73
N CYS A 27 3.76 -9.05 -2.62
CA CYS A 27 3.63 -10.51 -2.59
C CYS A 27 2.22 -11.00 -2.96
N THR A 28 1.16 -10.29 -2.55
CA THR A 28 -0.22 -10.66 -2.96
C THR A 28 -0.43 -10.50 -4.47
N LEU A 29 0.16 -9.48 -5.09
CA LEU A 29 0.12 -9.30 -6.54
C LEU A 29 0.89 -10.41 -7.28
N VAL A 30 2.03 -10.83 -6.74
CA VAL A 30 2.76 -12.00 -7.27
C VAL A 30 1.92 -13.28 -7.12
N GLY A 31 1.29 -13.49 -5.97
CA GLY A 31 0.41 -14.63 -5.71
C GLY A 31 -0.77 -14.70 -6.68
N GLU A 32 -1.43 -13.56 -6.91
CA GLU A 32 -2.51 -13.43 -7.91
C GLU A 32 -2.02 -13.81 -9.32
N ARG A 33 -0.83 -13.35 -9.72
CA ARG A 33 -0.24 -13.68 -11.03
C ARG A 33 0.10 -15.17 -11.17
N ILE A 34 0.56 -15.81 -10.09
CA ILE A 34 0.86 -17.25 -10.09
C ILE A 34 -0.44 -18.08 -10.19
N THR A 35 -1.48 -17.65 -9.48
CA THR A 35 -2.73 -18.41 -9.32
C THR A 35 -3.79 -18.06 -10.37
N GLN A 36 -3.51 -17.05 -11.18
CA GLN A 36 -4.33 -16.63 -12.32
C GLN A 36 -5.78 -16.29 -11.92
N GLY A 37 -5.96 -15.64 -10.77
CA GLY A 37 -7.27 -15.19 -10.29
C GLY A 37 -8.07 -16.24 -9.53
N GLU A 38 -7.39 -17.18 -8.87
CA GLU A 38 -8.05 -18.12 -7.96
C GLU A 38 -8.71 -17.34 -6.81
N LEU A 39 -10.03 -17.46 -6.70
CA LEU A 39 -10.83 -16.67 -5.77
C LEU A 39 -10.42 -16.88 -4.30
N SER A 40 -10.03 -18.11 -3.93
CA SER A 40 -9.59 -18.48 -2.57
C SER A 40 -8.35 -17.69 -2.15
N VAL A 41 -7.36 -17.61 -3.04
CA VAL A 41 -6.12 -16.86 -2.87
C VAL A 41 -6.44 -15.38 -2.80
N ALA A 42 -7.34 -14.89 -3.65
CA ALA A 42 -7.68 -13.49 -3.67
C ALA A 42 -8.28 -13.02 -2.34
N TRP A 43 -9.20 -13.80 -1.76
CA TRP A 43 -9.77 -13.53 -0.44
C TRP A 43 -8.74 -13.60 0.68
N LEU A 44 -7.87 -14.61 0.67
CA LEU A 44 -6.80 -14.74 1.66
C LEU A 44 -5.86 -13.52 1.62
N CYS A 45 -5.43 -13.12 0.42
CA CYS A 45 -4.62 -11.94 0.21
C CYS A 45 -5.30 -10.67 0.72
N SER A 46 -6.61 -10.51 0.47
CA SER A 46 -7.39 -9.38 0.99
C SER A 46 -7.48 -9.36 2.50
N ALA A 47 -7.74 -10.50 3.12
CA ALA A 47 -7.80 -10.60 4.58
C ALA A 47 -6.46 -10.24 5.21
N LEU A 48 -5.35 -10.79 4.70
CA LEU A 48 -4.00 -10.52 5.19
C LEU A 48 -3.61 -9.05 5.02
N LEU A 49 -3.82 -8.49 3.83
CA LEU A 49 -3.47 -7.12 3.53
C LEU A 49 -4.29 -6.13 4.37
N THR A 50 -5.58 -6.40 4.54
CA THR A 50 -6.46 -5.62 5.42
C THR A 50 -6.01 -5.70 6.88
N PHE A 51 -5.72 -6.91 7.37
CA PHE A 51 -5.24 -7.10 8.74
C PHE A 51 -3.96 -6.31 9.00
N VAL A 52 -2.98 -6.39 8.10
CA VAL A 52 -1.74 -5.61 8.21
C VAL A 52 -2.04 -4.12 8.11
N ALA A 53 -2.91 -3.67 7.23
CA ALA A 53 -3.31 -2.26 7.16
C ALA A 53 -3.90 -1.75 8.48
N ILE A 54 -4.75 -2.54 9.15
CA ILE A 54 -5.30 -2.22 10.48
C ILE A 54 -4.17 -2.14 11.52
N VAL A 55 -3.25 -3.11 11.53
CA VAL A 55 -2.07 -3.09 12.41
C VAL A 55 -1.21 -1.84 12.13
N CYS A 56 -1.02 -1.47 10.86
CA CYS A 56 -0.31 -0.25 10.47
C CYS A 56 -1.02 1.01 11.00
N VAL A 57 -2.35 1.08 10.90
CA VAL A 57 -3.12 2.18 11.51
C VAL A 57 -2.80 2.27 13.00
N GLN A 58 -2.76 1.14 13.70
CA GLN A 58 -2.47 1.10 15.14
C GLN A 58 -1.04 1.52 15.50
N SER A 59 -0.05 1.10 14.71
CA SER A 59 1.37 1.33 14.98
C SER A 59 1.90 2.72 14.57
N ILE A 60 1.15 3.49 13.76
CA ILE A 60 1.56 4.84 13.37
C ILE A 60 1.11 5.83 14.46
N ASP A 61 2.00 6.06 15.42
CA ASP A 61 1.79 7.01 16.54
C ASP A 61 1.73 8.49 16.10
N ARG A 62 2.29 8.82 14.93
CA ARG A 62 2.29 10.17 14.37
C ARG A 62 1.97 10.12 12.89
N SER A 63 0.72 10.43 12.54
CA SER A 63 0.39 10.65 11.13
C SER A 63 1.22 11.80 10.57
N PRO A 64 1.81 11.69 9.36
CA PRO A 64 2.44 12.82 8.68
C PRO A 64 1.45 13.98 8.45
N THR A 65 0.14 13.70 8.53
CA THR A 65 -0.93 14.69 8.39
C THR A 65 -1.34 15.34 9.72
N SER A 66 -0.62 15.07 10.81
CA SER A 66 -0.88 15.70 12.12
C SER A 66 -0.62 17.22 12.10
N PRO A 67 -1.51 18.04 12.69
CA PRO A 67 -1.36 19.50 12.71
C PRO A 67 -0.16 19.96 13.53
N ALA A 68 0.25 19.21 14.55
CA ALA A 68 1.35 19.59 15.47
C ALA A 68 2.76 19.34 14.90
N ALA A 69 2.90 18.64 13.77
CA ALA A 69 4.21 18.33 13.21
C ALA A 69 4.74 19.45 12.33
N SER A 70 6.01 19.85 12.54
CA SER A 70 6.70 20.79 11.67
C SER A 70 6.84 20.25 10.23
N ALA A 71 6.87 21.12 9.22
CA ALA A 71 7.00 20.72 7.82
C ALA A 71 8.22 19.81 7.56
N ARG A 72 9.34 20.10 8.22
CA ARG A 72 10.57 19.27 8.15
C ARG A 72 10.35 17.87 8.74
N SER A 73 9.59 17.76 9.83
CA SER A 73 9.25 16.47 10.44
C SER A 73 8.32 15.66 9.52
N LYS A 74 7.30 16.30 8.95
CA LYS A 74 6.38 15.68 7.98
C LYS A 74 7.10 15.14 6.76
N GLY A 75 7.95 15.96 6.14
CA GLY A 75 8.73 15.55 4.96
C GLY A 75 9.64 14.35 5.25
N ARG A 76 10.20 14.26 6.46
CA ARG A 76 10.99 13.09 6.88
C ARG A 76 10.12 11.85 7.06
N VAL A 77 8.99 11.95 7.76
CA VAL A 77 8.10 10.78 7.92
C VAL A 77 7.64 10.25 6.55
N VAL A 78 7.25 11.15 5.64
CA VAL A 78 6.90 10.79 4.26
C VAL A 78 8.06 10.11 3.54
N ALA A 79 9.28 10.65 3.66
CA ALA A 79 10.46 10.02 3.06
C ALA A 79 10.76 8.63 3.66
N ALA A 80 10.55 8.42 4.96
CA ALA A 80 10.71 7.10 5.59
C ALA A 80 9.74 6.07 4.99
N HIS A 81 8.46 6.45 4.88
CA HIS A 81 7.43 5.61 4.28
C HIS A 81 7.72 5.33 2.80
N ALA A 82 8.11 6.35 2.04
CA ALA A 82 8.47 6.22 0.63
C ALA A 82 9.67 5.28 0.42
N LEU A 83 10.72 5.41 1.25
CA LEU A 83 11.90 4.54 1.18
C LEU A 83 11.58 3.10 1.62
N GLY A 84 10.76 2.93 2.66
CA GLY A 84 10.28 1.61 3.09
C GLY A 84 9.48 0.92 1.99
N ALA A 85 8.55 1.63 1.37
CA ALA A 85 7.77 1.10 0.25
C ALA A 85 8.66 0.79 -0.97
N ALA A 86 9.51 1.72 -1.38
CA ALA A 86 10.38 1.53 -2.55
C ALA A 86 11.34 0.35 -2.37
N SER A 87 11.93 0.20 -1.17
CA SER A 87 12.81 -0.93 -0.88
C SER A 87 12.06 -2.27 -0.87
N ALA A 88 10.85 -2.33 -0.35
CA ALA A 88 10.02 -3.54 -0.39
C ALA A 88 9.64 -3.93 -1.84
N ILE A 89 9.20 -2.97 -2.66
CA ILE A 89 8.93 -3.21 -4.10
C ILE A 89 10.19 -3.74 -4.78
N ALA A 90 11.33 -3.08 -4.57
CA ALA A 90 12.60 -3.50 -5.15
C ALA A 90 12.98 -4.92 -4.72
N VAL A 91 12.81 -5.28 -3.44
CA VAL A 91 13.08 -6.63 -2.94
C VAL A 91 12.21 -7.68 -3.65
N VAL A 92 10.90 -7.44 -3.78
CA VAL A 92 10.01 -8.39 -4.47
C VAL A 92 10.38 -8.52 -5.94
N HIS A 93 10.56 -7.41 -6.64
CA HIS A 93 10.89 -7.40 -8.06
C HIS A 93 12.23 -8.08 -8.34
N VAL A 94 13.26 -7.83 -7.51
CA VAL A 94 14.56 -8.52 -7.61
C VAL A 94 14.39 -10.02 -7.32
N ALA A 95 13.64 -10.40 -6.28
CA ALA A 95 13.41 -11.80 -5.94
C ALA A 95 12.69 -12.55 -7.07
N VAL A 96 11.65 -11.94 -7.65
CA VAL A 96 10.92 -12.53 -8.79
C VAL A 96 11.82 -12.59 -10.03
N ALA A 97 12.60 -11.54 -10.33
CA ALA A 97 13.51 -11.54 -11.46
C ALA A 97 14.60 -12.62 -11.35
N LEU A 98 15.19 -12.80 -10.16
CA LEU A 98 16.17 -13.85 -9.89
C LEU A 98 15.54 -15.24 -10.01
N LYS A 99 14.36 -15.46 -9.41
CA LYS A 99 13.68 -16.75 -9.47
C LYS A 99 13.20 -17.09 -10.88
N SER A 100 12.67 -16.12 -11.62
CA SER A 100 12.22 -16.30 -13.01
C SER A 100 13.34 -16.76 -13.93
N ARG A 101 14.54 -16.18 -13.77
CA ARG A 101 15.75 -16.61 -14.48
C ARG A 101 16.16 -18.05 -14.16
N LEU A 102 15.87 -18.52 -12.96
CA LEU A 102 16.23 -19.88 -12.50
C LEU A 102 15.12 -20.92 -12.75
N ALA A 103 13.85 -20.50 -12.86
CA ALA A 103 12.68 -21.38 -12.84
C ALA A 103 11.84 -21.37 -14.14
N GLY A 104 12.44 -21.00 -15.28
CA GLY A 104 11.81 -21.23 -16.59
C GLY A 104 10.68 -20.27 -16.99
N GLY A 105 10.61 -19.06 -16.43
CA GLY A 105 9.83 -17.96 -17.03
C GLY A 105 8.33 -17.87 -16.69
N ALA A 106 7.83 -18.59 -15.68
CA ALA A 106 6.42 -18.50 -15.29
C ALA A 106 5.96 -17.10 -14.83
N LEU A 107 6.88 -16.26 -14.33
CA LEU A 107 6.66 -14.86 -14.00
C LEU A 107 7.64 -14.01 -14.80
N VAL A 108 7.15 -13.12 -15.67
CA VAL A 108 8.00 -12.18 -16.40
C VAL A 108 7.88 -10.81 -15.72
N GLU A 109 9.00 -10.32 -15.17
CA GLU A 109 9.03 -8.97 -14.60
C GLU A 109 9.05 -7.91 -15.70
N ARG A 110 8.18 -6.91 -15.59
CA ARG A 110 8.07 -5.79 -16.53
C ARG A 110 8.04 -4.47 -15.76
N PRO A 111 8.63 -3.38 -16.28
CA PRO A 111 8.64 -2.07 -15.61
C PRO A 111 7.24 -1.59 -15.20
N SER A 112 6.25 -1.98 -15.97
CA SER A 112 4.87 -1.66 -15.72
C SER A 112 4.28 -2.32 -14.47
N GLN A 113 4.78 -3.48 -14.02
CA GLN A 113 4.27 -4.15 -12.82
C GLN A 113 4.52 -3.32 -11.56
N ILE A 114 5.57 -2.48 -11.58
CA ILE A 114 5.81 -1.45 -10.57
C ILE A 114 4.60 -0.51 -10.44
N VAL A 115 3.89 -0.22 -11.53
CA VAL A 115 2.68 0.63 -11.48
C VAL A 115 1.58 -0.03 -10.64
N ASN A 116 1.41 -1.36 -10.74
CA ASN A 116 0.42 -2.10 -9.95
C ASN A 116 0.73 -1.97 -8.46
N ASP A 117 2.00 -2.17 -8.10
CA ASP A 117 2.48 -2.01 -6.73
C ASP A 117 2.26 -0.58 -6.23
N LEU A 118 2.69 0.42 -7.01
CA LEU A 118 2.57 1.83 -6.62
C LEU A 118 1.12 2.26 -6.42
N VAL A 119 0.21 1.84 -7.30
CA VAL A 119 -1.22 2.16 -7.18
C VAL A 119 -1.82 1.49 -5.95
N LEU A 120 -1.58 0.19 -5.77
CA LEU A 120 -2.13 -0.55 -4.62
C LEU A 120 -1.59 0.00 -3.30
N VAL A 121 -0.27 0.11 -3.19
CA VAL A 121 0.42 0.59 -1.98
C VAL A 121 0.04 2.04 -1.68
N GLY A 122 0.05 2.90 -2.70
CA GLY A 122 -0.33 4.30 -2.56
C GLY A 122 -1.77 4.45 -2.08
N ALA A 123 -2.70 3.66 -2.63
CA ALA A 123 -4.09 3.67 -2.22
C ALA A 123 -4.24 3.26 -0.75
N ILE A 124 -3.62 2.14 -0.34
CA ILE A 124 -3.72 1.62 1.03
C ILE A 124 -3.03 2.56 2.02
N LEU A 125 -1.84 3.07 1.72
CA LEU A 125 -1.17 4.05 2.59
C LEU A 125 -2.01 5.32 2.74
N GLY A 126 -2.62 5.80 1.66
CA GLY A 126 -3.54 6.94 1.70
C GLY A 126 -4.74 6.68 2.62
N LEU A 127 -5.34 5.49 2.54
CA LEU A 127 -6.44 5.06 3.43
C LEU A 127 -5.96 4.99 4.89
N VAL A 128 -4.82 4.36 5.17
CA VAL A 128 -4.23 4.26 6.51
C VAL A 128 -3.97 5.65 7.11
N TRP A 129 -3.38 6.56 6.34
CA TRP A 129 -3.12 7.93 6.79
C TRP A 129 -4.40 8.75 7.01
N SER A 130 -5.46 8.50 6.23
CA SER A 130 -6.72 9.20 6.37
C SER A 130 -7.36 9.00 7.75
N LEU A 131 -7.33 7.77 8.29
CA LEU A 131 -7.96 7.43 9.57
C LEU A 131 -7.26 8.05 10.79
N ARG A 132 -6.01 8.50 10.60
CA ARG A 132 -5.21 9.19 11.61
C ARG A 132 -5.14 10.69 11.39
N ALA A 133 -5.74 11.20 10.32
CA ALA A 133 -5.74 12.62 10.05
C ALA A 133 -6.71 13.34 11.01
N ALA A 134 -6.20 14.37 11.71
CA ALA A 134 -7.05 15.24 12.53
C ALA A 134 -7.85 16.22 11.66
N ASN A 135 -7.36 16.53 10.45
CA ASN A 135 -8.06 17.42 9.54
C ASN A 135 -9.17 16.65 8.79
N PRO A 136 -10.45 17.05 8.90
CA PRO A 136 -11.56 16.38 8.24
C PRO A 136 -11.43 16.38 6.70
N LEU A 137 -10.85 17.43 6.11
CA LEU A 137 -10.59 17.48 4.67
C LEU A 137 -9.62 16.38 4.24
N VAL A 138 -8.63 16.06 5.07
CA VAL A 138 -7.67 14.99 4.78
C VAL A 138 -8.28 13.61 5.05
N ARG A 139 -9.08 13.49 6.11
CA ARG A 139 -9.80 12.25 6.46
C ARG A 139 -10.78 11.80 5.37
N LEU A 140 -11.42 12.75 4.68
CA LEU A 140 -12.33 12.47 3.56
C LEU A 140 -11.64 12.54 2.19
N GLY A 141 -10.67 13.45 2.04
CA GLY A 141 -9.99 13.70 0.78
C GLY A 141 -9.01 12.59 0.39
N LEU A 142 -8.23 12.05 1.33
CA LEU A 142 -7.28 10.97 1.01
C LEU A 142 -7.97 9.69 0.52
N PRO A 143 -9.06 9.20 1.15
CA PRO A 143 -9.81 8.08 0.60
C PRO A 143 -10.34 8.37 -0.80
N ALA A 144 -10.89 9.55 -1.05
CA ALA A 144 -11.38 9.94 -2.37
C ALA A 144 -10.25 9.96 -3.42
N ILE A 145 -9.07 10.49 -3.06
CA ILE A 145 -7.88 10.50 -3.93
C ILE A 145 -7.39 9.07 -4.18
N SER A 146 -7.29 8.24 -3.15
CA SER A 146 -6.89 6.83 -3.27
C SER A 146 -7.82 6.06 -4.20
N LEU A 147 -9.14 6.17 -3.99
CA LEU A 147 -10.14 5.49 -4.82
C LEU A 147 -10.20 6.06 -6.24
N GLY A 148 -10.03 7.38 -6.38
CA GLY A 148 -9.91 8.03 -7.70
C GLY A 148 -8.70 7.56 -8.48
N ALA A 149 -7.54 7.43 -7.83
CA ALA A 149 -6.32 6.89 -8.44
C ALA A 149 -6.49 5.44 -8.89
N VAL A 150 -7.07 4.59 -8.03
CA VAL A 150 -7.40 3.19 -8.38
C VAL A 150 -8.40 3.11 -9.53
N THR A 151 -9.41 3.98 -9.53
CA THR A 151 -10.41 4.06 -10.61
C THR A 151 -9.77 4.48 -11.92
N LEU A 152 -8.92 5.51 -11.91
CA LEU A 152 -8.19 5.96 -13.10
C LEU A 152 -7.24 4.89 -13.63
N TYR A 153 -6.54 4.20 -12.74
CA TYR A 153 -5.70 3.06 -13.08
C TYR A 153 -6.52 1.96 -13.77
N PHE A 154 -7.69 1.61 -13.23
CA PHE A 154 -8.58 0.64 -13.86
C PHE A 154 -9.12 1.11 -15.22
N ALA A 155 -9.55 2.37 -15.32
CA ALA A 155 -10.06 2.95 -16.56
C ALA A 155 -8.98 3.00 -17.67
N THR A 156 -7.71 3.16 -17.28
CA THR A 156 -6.58 3.18 -18.20
C THR A 156 -5.97 1.80 -18.42
N ALA A 157 -6.47 0.74 -17.78
CA ALA A 157 -5.90 -0.60 -17.80
C ALA A 157 -5.61 -1.13 -19.22
N ARG A 158 -6.41 -0.72 -20.22
CA ARG A 158 -6.18 -1.08 -21.63
C ARG A 158 -4.82 -0.67 -22.17
N PHE A 159 -4.28 0.46 -21.70
CA PHE A 159 -2.97 0.99 -22.08
C PHE A 159 -1.82 0.37 -21.29
N TRP A 160 -2.16 -0.33 -20.22
CA TRP A 160 -1.24 -0.97 -19.30
C TRP A 160 -1.61 -2.45 -19.18
N HIS A 161 -1.82 -3.19 -20.27
CA HIS A 161 -1.96 -4.65 -20.20
C HIS A 161 -0.60 -5.28 -19.90
N LEU A 162 -0.38 -5.73 -18.67
CA LEU A 162 0.97 -6.02 -18.20
C LEU A 162 1.33 -7.48 -18.18
N ASP A 163 0.35 -8.38 -18.11
CA ASP A 163 0.59 -9.80 -18.12
C ASP A 163 -0.16 -10.51 -19.27
N PRO A 164 0.40 -11.61 -19.81
CA PRO A 164 -0.19 -12.35 -20.93
C PRO A 164 -1.43 -13.19 -20.55
N PHE A 165 -1.93 -13.07 -19.32
CA PHE A 165 -3.10 -13.79 -18.84
C PHE A 165 -4.40 -13.19 -19.40
N PRO A 166 -5.46 -13.99 -19.58
CA PRO A 166 -6.71 -13.50 -20.15
C PRO A 166 -7.36 -12.42 -19.27
N GLY A 167 -7.48 -11.20 -19.81
CA GLY A 167 -8.26 -10.10 -19.25
C GLY A 167 -7.49 -9.18 -18.28
N PHE A 168 -8.24 -8.36 -17.55
CA PHE A 168 -7.74 -7.35 -16.60
C PHE A 168 -7.55 -7.89 -15.17
N ALA A 169 -7.10 -9.15 -15.02
CA ALA A 169 -7.13 -9.86 -13.75
C ALA A 169 -6.40 -9.12 -12.61
N VAL A 170 -5.15 -8.70 -12.85
CA VAL A 170 -4.35 -7.97 -11.85
C VAL A 170 -4.93 -6.60 -11.54
N GLN A 171 -5.45 -5.86 -12.53
CA GLN A 171 -6.05 -4.56 -12.30
C GLN A 171 -7.36 -4.69 -11.49
N ARG A 172 -8.19 -5.68 -11.81
CA ARG A 172 -9.40 -6.02 -11.03
C ARG A 172 -9.03 -6.43 -9.62
N PHE A 173 -7.96 -7.19 -9.46
CA PHE A 173 -7.46 -7.60 -8.17
C PHE A 173 -6.99 -6.40 -7.34
N VAL A 174 -6.20 -5.47 -7.91
CA VAL A 174 -5.82 -4.21 -7.25
C VAL A 174 -7.05 -3.42 -6.81
N VAL A 175 -8.07 -3.29 -7.68
CA VAL A 175 -9.32 -2.61 -7.36
C VAL A 175 -10.04 -3.31 -6.21
N GLN A 176 -10.21 -4.63 -6.28
CA GLN A 176 -10.83 -5.43 -5.23
C GLN A 176 -10.08 -5.25 -3.90
N GLN A 177 -8.77 -5.38 -3.90
CA GLN A 177 -7.93 -5.20 -2.70
C GLN A 177 -8.13 -3.83 -2.08
N ALA A 178 -8.09 -2.77 -2.89
CA ALA A 178 -8.29 -1.41 -2.43
C ALA A 178 -9.70 -1.20 -1.85
N LEU A 179 -10.74 -1.73 -2.50
CA LEU A 179 -12.13 -1.60 -2.05
C LEU A 179 -12.40 -2.39 -0.77
N VAL A 180 -11.93 -3.65 -0.69
CA VAL A 180 -12.07 -4.48 0.51
C VAL A 180 -11.35 -3.83 1.69
N THR A 181 -10.11 -3.38 1.47
CA THR A 181 -9.34 -2.68 2.50
C THR A 181 -10.03 -1.38 2.92
N ALA A 182 -10.52 -0.57 1.98
CA ALA A 182 -11.24 0.66 2.28
C ALA A 182 -12.51 0.39 3.12
N GLY A 183 -13.31 -0.59 2.72
CA GLY A 183 -14.52 -0.98 3.46
C GLY A 183 -14.22 -1.48 4.86
N ALA A 184 -13.22 -2.34 5.02
CA ALA A 184 -12.81 -2.84 6.32
C ALA A 184 -12.22 -1.76 7.22
N LEU A 185 -11.43 -0.85 6.66
CA LEU A 185 -10.89 0.31 7.38
C LEU A 185 -11.99 1.29 7.79
N LEU A 186 -13.02 1.47 6.97
CA LEU A 186 -14.20 2.27 7.32
C LEU A 186 -14.95 1.62 8.49
N VAL A 187 -15.23 0.32 8.42
CA VAL A 187 -15.86 -0.45 9.51
C VAL A 187 -15.03 -0.31 10.79
N PHE A 188 -13.72 -0.53 10.69
CA PHE A 188 -12.79 -0.36 11.80
C PHE A 188 -12.83 1.06 12.39
N ASP A 189 -12.89 2.10 11.55
CA ASP A 189 -12.98 3.50 12.01
C ASP A 189 -14.30 3.83 12.70
N VAL A 190 -15.41 3.20 12.29
CA VAL A 190 -16.73 3.35 12.94
C VAL A 190 -16.75 2.67 14.30
N PHE A 191 -16.15 1.49 14.43
CA PHE A 191 -16.18 0.70 15.66
C PHE A 191 -15.01 0.95 16.61
N ARG A 192 -13.95 1.68 16.18
CA ARG A 192 -12.84 1.98 17.08
C ARG A 192 -13.34 2.88 18.23
N PRO A 193 -12.96 2.60 19.48
CA PRO A 193 -13.27 3.49 20.59
C PRO A 193 -12.72 4.90 20.33
N ALA A 194 -13.51 5.93 20.67
CA ALA A 194 -12.99 7.29 20.72
C ALA A 194 -11.78 7.30 21.68
N ARG A 195 -10.63 7.79 21.20
CA ARG A 195 -9.47 8.00 22.09
C ARG A 195 -9.87 9.11 23.07
N ALA A 196 -10.08 8.72 24.33
CA ALA A 196 -10.23 9.64 25.46
C ALA A 196 -8.95 10.45 25.68
#